data_AF-A0A258LNU0-F1
#
_entry.id   AF-A0A258LNU0-F1
#
_cell.length_a   1.000
_cell.length_b   1.000
_cell.length_c   1.000
_cell.angle_alpha   90.00
_cell.angle_beta   90.00
_cell.angle_gamma   90.00
#
_symmetry.space_group_name_H-M   'P 1'
#
loop_
_entity.id
_entity.type
_entity.pdbx_description
1 polymer ?
#
loop_
_entity_poly.entity_id
_entity_poly.type
_entity_poly.pdbx_seq_one_letter_code
_entity_poly.pdbx_strand_id
1 'polypeptide(L)'
;MPDTPAPPSSPRLPSLKTLAARAGLVLLTPEDLTLTRRRAGRGFSYRDADGRPIRDPDVLRRLASLAVPPAYGEVRYAADPCGHLQAIGRDAAGRLQYRYHPGWEKVREWRKARRLAAFA
;
A
#
# COMPACT_ATOMS: atom_id res chain seq x y z
N MET A 1 -3.57 29.99 -42.75
CA MET A 1 -2.84 29.32 -41.66
C MET A 1 -3.51 29.74 -40.35
N PRO A 2 -4.38 28.92 -39.73
CA PRO A 2 -4.77 29.21 -38.36
C PRO A 2 -3.79 28.51 -37.41
N ASP A 3 -2.87 29.28 -36.85
CA ASP A 3 -2.17 28.91 -35.61
C ASP A 3 -3.24 28.70 -34.53
N THR A 4 -3.46 27.44 -34.15
CA THR A 4 -4.26 27.11 -32.97
C THR A 4 -3.36 27.32 -31.76
N PRO A 5 -3.64 28.28 -30.86
CA PRO A 5 -2.89 28.35 -29.61
C PRO A 5 -3.16 27.08 -28.82
N ALA A 6 -2.08 26.37 -28.46
CA ALA A 6 -2.14 25.20 -27.59
C ALA A 6 -2.93 25.55 -26.31
N PRO A 7 -3.78 24.65 -25.80
CA PRO A 7 -4.58 24.94 -24.61
C PRO A 7 -3.66 25.33 -23.44
N PRO A 8 -4.04 26.29 -22.59
CA PRO A 8 -3.25 26.66 -21.42
C PRO A 8 -3.04 25.41 -20.58
N SER A 9 -1.78 25.08 -20.32
CA SER A 9 -1.41 23.96 -19.47
C SER A 9 -2.00 24.19 -18.08
N SER A 10 -3.13 23.54 -17.78
CA SER A 10 -3.66 23.42 -16.43
C SER A 10 -2.51 23.10 -15.47
N PRO A 11 -2.49 23.67 -14.24
CA PRO A 11 -1.43 23.34 -13.29
C PRO A 11 -1.38 21.83 -13.17
N ARG A 12 -0.26 21.25 -13.62
CA ARG A 12 -0.06 19.80 -13.63
C ARG A 12 0.03 19.40 -12.17
N LEU A 13 -1.13 19.09 -11.59
CA LEU A 13 -1.22 18.65 -10.22
C LEU A 13 -0.25 17.48 -10.05
N PRO A 14 0.59 17.49 -9.00
CA PRO A 14 1.56 16.43 -8.81
C PRO A 14 0.83 15.09 -8.77
N SER A 15 1.30 14.13 -9.58
CA SER A 15 0.76 12.78 -9.61
C SER A 15 0.82 12.15 -8.21
N LEU A 16 -0.06 11.19 -7.91
CA LEU A 16 -0.04 10.46 -6.63
C LEU A 16 1.35 9.88 -6.33
N LYS A 17 2.09 9.49 -7.37
CA LYS A 17 3.49 9.02 -7.27
C LYS A 17 4.43 10.08 -6.74
N THR A 18 4.29 11.32 -7.19
CA THR A 18 5.10 12.46 -6.72
C THR A 18 4.80 12.79 -5.27
N LEU A 19 3.53 12.72 -4.86
CA LEU A 19 3.13 12.96 -3.47
C LEU A 19 3.57 11.83 -2.54
N ALA A 20 3.46 10.58 -2.99
CA ALA A 20 3.99 9.43 -2.28
C ALA A 20 5.51 9.57 -2.08
N ALA A 21 6.25 9.85 -3.15
CA ALA A 21 7.71 10.04 -3.10
C ALA A 21 8.12 11.19 -2.15
N ARG A 22 7.38 12.31 -2.16
CA ARG A 22 7.57 13.43 -1.21
C ARG A 22 7.33 13.04 0.25
N ALA A 23 6.45 12.07 0.49
CA ALA A 23 6.23 11.49 1.81
C ALA A 23 7.21 10.35 2.13
N GLY A 24 8.19 10.06 1.26
CA GLY A 24 9.09 8.92 1.38
C GLY A 24 8.41 7.57 1.18
N LEU A 25 7.34 7.52 0.39
CA LEU A 25 6.50 6.35 0.16
C LEU A 25 6.51 5.89 -1.29
N VAL A 26 6.34 4.58 -1.48
CA VAL A 26 6.25 3.91 -2.77
C VAL A 26 4.80 3.49 -3.05
N LEU A 27 4.33 3.76 -4.26
CA LEU A 27 3.06 3.22 -4.73
C LEU A 27 3.24 1.74 -5.08
N LEU A 28 2.64 0.85 -4.28
CA LEU A 28 2.60 -0.59 -4.48
C LEU A 28 1.17 -1.03 -4.75
N THR A 29 0.99 -1.90 -5.73
CA THR A 29 -0.29 -2.56 -5.99
C THR A 29 -0.44 -3.81 -5.11
N PRO A 30 -1.66 -4.38 -5.01
CA PRO A 30 -1.86 -5.68 -4.36
C PRO A 30 -1.02 -6.82 -4.95
N GLU A 31 -0.57 -6.67 -6.19
CA GLU A 31 0.24 -7.63 -6.94
C GLU A 31 1.72 -7.57 -6.52
N ASP A 32 2.19 -6.37 -6.12
CA ASP A 32 3.52 -6.12 -5.57
C ASP A 32 3.68 -6.65 -4.14
N LEU A 33 2.58 -7.06 -3.48
CA LEU A 33 2.61 -7.67 -2.15
C LEU A 33 3.01 -9.13 -2.27
N THR A 34 4.31 -9.37 -2.25
CA THR A 34 4.88 -10.70 -2.46
C THR A 34 5.06 -11.50 -1.18
N LEU A 35 5.17 -10.84 -0.03
CA LEU A 35 5.35 -11.54 1.24
C LEU A 35 4.02 -12.15 1.68
N THR A 36 4.04 -13.36 2.20
CA THR A 36 2.85 -14.05 2.69
C THR A 36 3.06 -14.57 4.10
N ARG A 37 1.99 -14.92 4.79
CA ARG A 37 2.07 -15.66 6.05
C ARG A 37 1.37 -17.00 5.95
N ARG A 38 1.90 -17.99 6.66
CA ARG A 38 1.30 -19.31 6.84
C ARG A 38 1.21 -19.64 8.32
N ARG A 39 0.10 -20.22 8.75
CA ARG A 39 -0.04 -20.70 10.13
C ARG A 39 0.95 -21.83 10.38
N ALA A 40 1.72 -21.74 11.46
CA ALA A 40 2.73 -22.72 11.85
C ALA A 40 2.66 -22.94 13.38
N GLY A 41 2.08 -24.07 13.79
CA GLY A 41 1.84 -24.37 15.21
C GLY A 41 0.98 -23.31 15.90
N ARG A 42 1.57 -22.65 16.91
CA ARG A 42 0.90 -21.59 17.70
C ARG A 42 1.03 -20.18 17.10
N GLY A 43 1.79 -20.01 16.01
CA GLY A 43 2.06 -18.70 15.42
C GLY A 43 1.94 -18.66 13.90
N PHE A 44 2.60 -17.67 13.30
CA PHE A 44 2.69 -17.51 11.85
C PHE A 44 4.14 -17.56 11.41
N SER A 45 4.41 -18.31 10.34
CA SER A 45 5.65 -18.24 9.59
C SER A 45 5.42 -17.34 8.38
N TYR A 46 6.29 -16.35 8.21
CA TYR A 46 6.27 -15.48 7.04
C TYR A 46 7.12 -16.06 5.92
N ARG A 47 6.72 -15.83 4.68
CA ARG A 47 7.39 -16.32 3.46
C ARG A 47 7.55 -15.20 2.46
N ASP A 48 8.64 -15.24 1.71
CA ASP A 48 8.90 -14.31 0.61
C ASP A 48 8.13 -14.70 -0.67
N ALA A 49 8.41 -13.96 -1.76
CA ALA A 49 7.84 -14.18 -3.08
C ALA A 49 8.09 -15.60 -3.62
N ASP A 50 9.26 -16.16 -3.31
CA ASP A 50 9.72 -17.49 -3.71
C ASP A 50 9.21 -18.58 -2.76
N GLY A 51 8.42 -18.21 -1.75
CA GLY A 51 7.91 -19.13 -0.73
C GLY A 51 8.96 -19.54 0.31
N ARG A 52 10.13 -18.91 0.35
CA ARG A 52 11.18 -19.18 1.33
C ARG A 52 10.83 -18.54 2.68
N PRO A 53 11.14 -19.18 3.81
CA PRO A 53 10.84 -18.64 5.12
C PRO A 53 11.67 -17.38 5.40
N ILE A 54 10.99 -16.30 5.79
CA ILE A 54 11.64 -15.07 6.24
C ILE A 54 12.12 -15.29 7.67
N ARG A 55 13.42 -15.15 7.90
CA ARG A 55 14.05 -15.27 9.22
C ARG A 55 14.56 -13.93 9.76
N ASP A 56 14.46 -12.89 8.97
CA ASP A 56 14.91 -11.55 9.33
C ASP A 56 14.06 -11.00 10.50
N PRO A 57 14.67 -10.73 11.67
CA PRO A 57 13.92 -10.33 12.85
C PRO A 57 13.26 -8.96 12.70
N ASP A 58 13.86 -8.03 11.94
CA ASP A 58 13.28 -6.71 11.70
C ASP A 58 12.05 -6.79 10.81
N VAL A 59 12.10 -7.61 9.75
CA VAL A 59 10.92 -7.90 8.92
C VAL A 59 9.83 -8.57 9.74
N LEU A 60 10.17 -9.60 10.52
CA LEU A 60 9.19 -10.31 11.36
C LEU A 60 8.51 -9.36 12.36
N ARG A 61 9.29 -8.50 13.03
CA ARG A 61 8.77 -7.52 13.99
C ARG A 61 7.85 -6.52 13.31
N ARG A 62 8.25 -5.99 12.15
CA ARG A 62 7.41 -5.08 11.35
C ARG A 62 6.08 -5.75 10.96
N LEU A 63 6.13 -6.97 10.43
CA LEU A 63 4.92 -7.68 9.98
C LEU A 63 3.99 -8.03 11.15
N ALA A 64 4.55 -8.32 12.33
CA ALA A 64 3.78 -8.49 13.56
C ALA A 64 3.13 -7.17 14.03
N SER A 65 3.84 -6.03 13.93
CA SER A 65 3.31 -4.70 14.29
C SER A 65 2.14 -4.23 13.42
N LEU A 66 1.94 -4.80 12.23
CA LEU A 66 0.78 -4.50 11.39
C LEU A 66 -0.56 -5.02 11.97
N ALA A 67 -0.50 -5.82 13.05
CA ALA A 67 -1.66 -6.30 13.80
C ALA A 67 -2.77 -6.91 12.91
N VAL A 68 -2.38 -7.68 11.88
CA VAL A 68 -3.34 -8.33 10.98
C VAL A 68 -3.98 -9.51 11.70
N PRO A 69 -5.32 -9.52 11.90
CA PRO A 69 -6.00 -10.55 12.68
C PRO A 69 -5.72 -11.97 12.17
N PRO A 70 -5.56 -12.96 13.04
CA PRO A 70 -5.25 -14.35 12.64
C PRO A 70 -6.35 -15.01 11.81
N ALA A 71 -7.59 -14.53 11.92
CA ALA A 71 -8.74 -15.00 11.15
C ALA A 71 -8.67 -14.62 9.65
N TYR A 72 -7.78 -13.70 9.27
CA TYR A 72 -7.69 -13.27 7.88
C TYR A 72 -6.98 -14.33 7.04
N GLY A 73 -7.61 -14.69 5.92
CA GLY A 73 -7.07 -15.57 4.88
C GLY A 73 -6.34 -14.80 3.78
N GLU A 74 -5.56 -15.53 2.97
CA GLU A 74 -4.86 -14.99 1.78
C GLU A 74 -4.10 -13.68 2.04
N VAL A 75 -3.47 -13.59 3.22
CA VAL A 75 -2.82 -12.35 3.63
C VAL A 75 -1.48 -12.18 2.92
N ARG A 76 -1.35 -11.05 2.23
CA ARG A 76 -0.12 -10.61 1.58
C ARG A 76 0.39 -9.33 2.21
N TYR A 77 1.71 -9.16 2.23
CA TYR A 77 2.42 -8.05 2.85
C TYR A 77 3.42 -7.45 1.88
N ALA A 78 3.74 -6.18 2.08
CA ALA A 78 4.76 -5.49 1.30
C ALA A 78 6.15 -5.90 1.77
N ALA A 79 7.02 -6.25 0.83
CA ALA A 79 8.44 -6.37 1.11
C ALA A 79 9.03 -5.03 1.56
N ASP A 80 8.66 -3.96 0.86
CA ASP A 80 9.18 -2.63 1.12
C ASP A 80 8.44 -1.91 2.27
N PRO A 81 9.14 -1.37 3.29
CA PRO A 81 8.55 -0.64 4.43
C PRO A 81 7.95 0.70 4.07
N CYS A 82 8.43 1.33 3.00
CA CYS A 82 7.92 2.57 2.47
C CYS A 82 6.73 2.36 1.53
N GLY A 83 6.32 1.11 1.29
CA GLY A 83 5.10 0.80 0.56
C GLY A 83 3.87 1.45 1.20
N HIS A 84 3.15 2.27 0.44
CA HIS A 84 1.92 2.90 0.96
C HIS A 84 0.86 1.85 1.36
N LEU A 85 0.86 0.72 0.67
CA LEU A 85 0.08 -0.46 1.01
C LEU A 85 1.01 -1.44 1.72
N GLN A 86 0.71 -1.75 2.98
CA GLN A 86 1.56 -2.61 3.83
C GLN A 86 1.06 -4.04 3.88
N ALA A 87 -0.25 -4.24 3.89
CA ALA A 87 -0.84 -5.58 3.85
C ALA A 87 -2.21 -5.56 3.19
N ILE A 88 -2.56 -6.70 2.60
CA ILE A 88 -3.93 -7.05 2.23
C ILE A 88 -4.28 -8.39 2.85
N GLY A 89 -5.56 -8.61 3.13
CA GLY A 89 -6.04 -9.93 3.52
C GLY A 89 -7.54 -10.01 3.31
N ARG A 90 -8.06 -11.23 3.25
CA ARG A 90 -9.49 -11.47 3.25
C ARG A 90 -9.96 -11.73 4.67
N ASP A 91 -11.00 -11.02 5.11
CA ASP A 91 -11.65 -11.32 6.39
C ASP A 91 -12.45 -12.63 6.32
N ALA A 92 -13.00 -13.07 7.46
CA ALA A 92 -13.83 -14.28 7.53
C ALA A 92 -15.13 -14.18 6.70
N ALA A 93 -15.53 -12.97 6.29
CA ALA A 93 -16.67 -12.72 5.42
C ALA A 93 -16.28 -12.62 3.93
N GLY A 94 -15.01 -12.91 3.58
CA GLY A 94 -14.50 -12.86 2.20
C GLY A 94 -14.20 -11.45 1.67
N ARG A 95 -14.27 -10.42 2.51
CA ARG A 95 -14.01 -9.03 2.10
C ARG A 95 -12.52 -8.73 2.11
N LEU A 96 -12.05 -8.02 1.08
CA LEU A 96 -10.67 -7.56 1.00
C LEU A 96 -10.45 -6.38 1.95
N GLN A 97 -9.56 -6.59 2.91
CA GLN A 97 -9.14 -5.62 3.89
C GLN A 97 -7.74 -5.13 3.54
N TYR A 98 -7.57 -3.81 3.49
CA TYR A 98 -6.32 -3.15 3.15
C TYR A 98 -5.73 -2.49 4.40
N ARG A 99 -4.42 -2.63 4.58
CA ARG A 99 -3.64 -1.95 5.61
C ARG A 99 -2.64 -1.02 4.93
N TYR A 100 -2.76 0.26 5.22
CA TYR A 100 -1.89 1.29 4.66
C TYR A 100 -0.78 1.67 5.64
N HIS A 101 0.32 2.21 5.09
CA HIS A 101 1.36 2.84 5.88
C HIS A 101 0.80 4.08 6.59
N PRO A 102 1.14 4.34 7.87
CA PRO A 102 0.64 5.53 8.59
C PRO A 102 0.95 6.84 7.87
N GLY A 103 2.12 6.94 7.22
CA GLY A 103 2.49 8.09 6.39
C GLY A 103 1.59 8.34 5.17
N TRP A 104 0.77 7.37 4.76
CA TRP A 104 -0.15 7.52 3.63
C TRP A 104 -1.33 8.46 3.94
N GLU A 105 -1.60 8.75 5.21
CA GLU A 105 -2.68 9.65 5.63
C GLU A 105 -2.55 11.04 4.99
N LYS A 106 -1.33 11.60 4.95
CA LYS A 106 -1.03 12.89 4.31
C LYS A 106 -1.37 12.90 2.81
N VAL A 107 -1.14 11.80 2.11
CA VAL A 107 -1.45 11.67 0.68
C VAL A 107 -2.96 11.51 0.45
N ARG A 108 -3.67 10.81 1.35
CA ARG A 108 -5.14 10.67 1.28
C ARG A 108 -5.84 12.00 1.49
N GLU A 109 -5.38 12.80 2.44
CA GLU A 109 -5.94 14.13 2.72
C GLU A 109 -5.86 15.03 1.49
N TRP A 110 -4.69 15.08 0.84
CA TRP A 110 -4.52 15.81 -0.42
C TRP A 110 -5.45 15.30 -1.53
N ARG A 111 -5.60 13.96 -1.66
CA ARG A 111 -6.49 13.36 -2.67
C ARG A 111 -7.97 13.68 -2.40
N LYS A 112 -8.37 13.80 -1.13
CA LYS A 112 -9.73 14.17 -0.73
C LYS A 112 -10.00 15.64 -1.06
N ALA A 113 -9.07 16.54 -0.71
CA ALA A 113 -9.15 17.96 -1.04
C ALA A 113 -9.28 18.19 -2.56
N ARG A 114 -8.48 17.49 -3.37
CA ARG A 114 -8.58 17.55 -4.84
C ARG A 114 -9.94 17.10 -5.36
N ARG A 115 -10.53 16.05 -4.78
CA ARG A 115 -11.85 15.56 -5.21
C ARG A 115 -12.93 16.59 -4.94
N LEU A 116 -12.93 17.20 -3.76
CA LEU A 116 -13.84 18.29 -3.40
C LEU A 116 -13.69 19.50 -4.34
N ALA A 117 -12.46 19.90 -4.67
CA ALA A 117 -12.18 20.99 -5.60
C ALA A 117 -12.59 20.71 -7.05
N ALA A 118 -12.80 19.44 -7.42
CA ALA A 118 -13.29 19.06 -8.76
C ALA A 118 -14.83 19.00 -8.85
N PHE A 119 -15.52 19.13 -7.70
CA PHE A 119 -16.98 19.17 -7.61
C PHE A 119 -17.52 20.57 -7.26
N ALA A 120 -16.65 21.59 -7.19
CA ALA A 120 -16.98 23.00 -6.96
C ALA A 120 -16.76 23.79 -8.26
#